data_AF-A0A8C0B873-F1
#
_entry.id   AF-A0A8C0B873-F1
#
_cell.length_a   1.000
_cell.length_b   1.000
_cell.length_c   1.000
_cell.angle_alpha   90.00
_cell.angle_beta   90.00
_cell.angle_gamma   90.00
#
_symmetry.space_group_name_H-M   'P 1'
#
loop_
_entity.id
_entity.type
_entity.pdbx_description
1 polymer ?
#
loop_
_entity_poly.entity_id
_entity_poly.type
_entity_poly.pdbx_seq_one_letter_code
_entity_poly.pdbx_strand_id
1 'polypeptide(L)'
;KPAVKHFISYFSLVLVLGTAVIKDLGPQLTHNGDFLPPHVQEEPFVMFRKSDTALFGNDRFEGYCIDLLKELAIILGFTYEIRLVEDGKYGAQDEKGQWNGMIKELIDHVSEKADLAVAPLTITHVREKAIDFSKPFMTLGVSILYRKPNGTNPSVFSFLNPLSPDIWMYILLAYLGVSCVLFVIARFSPYEWYDAHPCNPGSDIVENNFTLLNSFWFGMGALMQQGTLMPKALSTRIIGGIWWFFTLIIISSYTANLAAFLTVERMESPIDSADDLAKQTKIEYGAVKDGATMTFFKKSKISTFEKMWAFMSSKPTALVKNNEEGIQRTLTADYALLMESTTIEYITQRNCNLTQIGGLIDSKGYGIGTPMGSPYRDKITIAILQLQEEDKLHVMKEKWWRGNGCPEDENKEASALGIQNIGGIFIVLAAGLVLSVFVAMVEFIYKLRKTAEREQVLISSVSLHHH
;
A
#
# COMPACT_ATOMS: atom_id res chain seq x y z
N LYS A 1 27.41 -57.11 46.56
CA LYS A 1 27.69 -56.37 45.31
C LYS A 1 26.91 -55.06 45.35
N PRO A 2 27.55 -53.91 45.59
CA PRO A 2 26.88 -52.62 45.64
C PRO A 2 26.88 -51.92 44.28
N ALA A 3 26.10 -50.84 44.19
CA ALA A 3 26.19 -49.72 43.25
C ALA A 3 25.61 -49.90 41.83
N VAL A 4 24.35 -49.51 41.67
CA VAL A 4 23.94 -48.65 40.55
C VAL A 4 23.08 -47.53 41.16
N LYS A 5 23.74 -46.47 41.62
CA LYS A 5 23.10 -45.19 41.96
C LYS A 5 22.96 -44.42 40.65
N HIS A 6 21.76 -43.95 40.36
CA HIS A 6 21.44 -42.97 39.32
C HIS A 6 22.48 -41.83 39.28
N PHE A 7 23.15 -41.67 38.15
CA PHE A 7 23.85 -40.45 37.79
C PHE A 7 22.86 -39.57 36.98
N ILE A 8 22.05 -38.78 37.68
CA ILE A 8 21.43 -37.60 37.09
C ILE A 8 22.50 -36.52 37.16
N SER A 9 23.26 -36.36 36.09
CA SER A 9 24.18 -35.25 35.96
C SER A 9 23.37 -34.02 35.59
N TYR A 10 22.98 -33.22 36.58
CA TYR A 10 22.50 -31.87 36.37
C TYR A 10 23.66 -31.07 35.74
N PHE A 11 23.50 -30.66 34.48
CA PHE A 11 24.47 -29.84 33.77
C PHE A 11 23.94 -28.41 33.65
N SER A 12 24.64 -27.47 34.28
CA SER A 12 24.43 -26.03 34.12
C SER A 12 25.07 -25.57 32.81
N LEU A 13 24.31 -24.80 32.05
CA LEU A 13 24.60 -24.37 30.68
C LEU A 13 24.43 -22.85 30.69
N VAL A 14 25.52 -22.09 30.53
CA VAL A 14 25.47 -20.62 30.54
C VAL A 14 25.26 -20.16 29.09
N LEU A 15 24.60 -19.02 28.89
CA LEU A 15 23.93 -18.63 27.65
C LEU A 15 23.96 -17.06 27.58
N VAL A 16 24.27 -16.38 26.47
CA VAL A 16 24.22 -14.89 26.26
C VAL A 16 23.47 -14.38 25.05
N LEU A 17 22.43 -13.61 25.33
CA LEU A 17 21.48 -12.99 24.45
C LEU A 17 21.44 -11.46 24.65
N GLY A 18 21.17 -10.70 23.58
CA GLY A 18 20.30 -9.54 23.59
C GLY A 18 18.87 -10.08 23.49
N THR A 19 18.29 -10.57 24.58
CA THR A 19 18.41 -10.13 25.98
C THR A 19 18.26 -11.28 26.99
N ALA A 20 19.37 -11.96 27.31
CA ALA A 20 19.59 -12.98 28.35
C ALA A 20 21.09 -13.36 28.49
N VAL A 21 21.91 -12.61 29.21
CA VAL A 21 23.27 -12.97 29.69
C VAL A 21 23.15 -13.81 30.96
N ILE A 22 23.98 -14.83 31.15
CA ILE A 22 23.88 -15.77 32.29
C ILE A 22 25.22 -15.78 33.00
N LYS A 23 25.23 -15.87 34.34
CA LYS A 23 26.45 -16.27 35.05
C LYS A 23 26.09 -17.14 36.23
N ASP A 24 26.77 -18.27 36.33
CA ASP A 24 26.75 -19.07 37.54
C ASP A 24 27.62 -18.38 38.61
N LEU A 25 26.99 -17.76 39.60
CA LEU A 25 27.67 -17.41 40.85
C LEU A 25 26.70 -17.58 42.03
N GLY A 26 27.18 -18.32 43.03
CA GLY A 26 26.62 -18.32 44.38
C GLY A 26 26.55 -16.91 44.99
N PRO A 27 25.96 -16.77 46.18
CA PRO A 27 25.26 -15.57 46.60
C PRO A 27 26.21 -14.39 46.78
N GLN A 28 26.18 -13.43 45.85
CA GLN A 28 26.61 -12.06 46.12
C GLN A 28 25.56 -11.07 45.63
N LEU A 29 24.93 -10.43 46.62
CA LEU A 29 24.09 -9.26 46.48
C LEU A 29 24.90 -8.10 45.92
N THR A 30 24.41 -7.45 44.86
CA THR A 30 24.65 -6.02 44.65
C THR A 30 23.38 -5.32 44.21
N HIS A 31 22.93 -4.43 45.10
CA HIS A 31 22.00 -3.34 44.84
C HIS A 31 22.50 -2.42 43.72
N ASN A 32 21.61 -2.01 42.81
CA ASN A 32 21.20 -0.61 42.63
C ASN A 32 20.19 -0.52 41.50
N GLY A 33 19.09 0.18 41.77
CA GLY A 33 18.04 0.46 40.80
C GLY A 33 18.48 1.55 39.84
N ASP A 34 18.99 1.15 38.68
CA ASP A 34 19.14 2.02 37.52
C ASP A 34 18.13 1.60 36.45
N PHE A 35 17.25 2.54 36.08
CA PHE A 35 16.37 2.42 34.92
C PHE A 35 17.26 2.27 33.67
N LEU A 36 17.34 1.05 33.13
CA LEU A 36 18.04 0.79 31.88
C LEU A 36 17.28 1.43 30.70
N PRO A 37 17.99 2.05 29.72
CA PRO A 37 17.34 2.76 28.64
C PRO A 37 16.47 1.84 27.75
N PRO A 38 15.40 2.37 27.13
CA PRO A 38 14.46 1.62 26.29
C PRO A 38 15.06 1.04 24.99
N HIS A 39 16.35 1.21 24.73
CA HIS A 39 17.02 0.86 23.48
C HIS A 39 17.53 -0.59 23.41
N VAL A 40 17.42 -1.37 24.50
CA VAL A 40 17.93 -2.75 24.59
C VAL A 40 16.83 -3.80 24.34
N GLN A 41 15.60 -3.35 24.06
CA GLN A 41 14.41 -4.20 23.87
C GLN A 41 14.10 -4.33 22.37
N GLU A 42 13.85 -5.55 21.91
CA GLU A 42 13.44 -5.81 20.53
C GLU A 42 12.08 -6.51 20.57
N GLU A 43 11.02 -5.77 20.27
CA GLU A 43 9.67 -6.33 20.17
C GLU A 43 9.53 -7.16 18.89
N PRO A 44 8.85 -8.33 18.90
CA PRO A 44 8.27 -9.07 20.04
C PRO A 44 9.21 -10.14 20.65
N PHE A 45 10.49 -10.09 20.33
CA PHE A 45 11.43 -11.14 20.71
C PHE A 45 11.69 -11.17 22.20
N VAL A 46 11.98 -10.00 22.79
CA VAL A 46 12.11 -9.85 24.24
C VAL A 46 11.71 -8.45 24.68
N MET A 47 10.78 -8.43 25.63
CA MET A 47 10.10 -7.27 26.18
C MET A 47 10.04 -7.39 27.70
N PHE A 48 9.87 -6.25 28.39
CA PHE A 48 9.55 -6.30 29.81
C PHE A 48 8.11 -6.74 30.02
N ARG A 49 7.94 -7.71 30.90
CA ARG A 49 6.62 -8.19 31.29
C ARG A 49 5.89 -7.11 32.07
N LYS A 50 4.73 -6.69 31.55
CA LYS A 50 3.84 -5.75 32.25
C LYS A 50 3.16 -6.49 33.41
N SER A 51 3.50 -6.13 34.64
CA SER A 51 2.89 -6.68 35.85
C SER A 51 2.77 -5.59 36.91
N ASP A 52 1.70 -5.65 37.70
CA ASP A 52 1.48 -4.73 38.83
C ASP A 52 2.45 -5.00 39.99
N THR A 53 3.07 -6.18 40.02
CA THR A 53 4.05 -6.59 41.04
C THR A 53 5.48 -6.48 40.51
N ALA A 54 6.42 -6.06 41.36
CA ALA A 54 7.84 -6.10 41.04
C ALA A 54 8.31 -7.54 40.79
N LEU A 55 8.64 -7.84 39.54
CA LEU A 55 9.20 -9.12 39.11
C LEU A 55 10.72 -9.10 39.28
N PHE A 56 11.32 -10.23 39.64
CA PHE A 56 12.76 -10.38 39.84
C PHE A 56 13.32 -11.52 38.99
N GLY A 57 14.61 -11.43 38.64
CA GLY A 57 15.29 -12.48 37.86
C GLY A 57 14.74 -12.61 36.43
N ASN A 58 14.49 -13.86 36.01
CA ASN A 58 14.08 -14.21 34.64
C ASN A 58 12.64 -13.81 34.32
N ASP A 59 11.77 -13.77 35.32
CA ASP A 59 10.33 -13.54 35.13
C ASP A 59 9.99 -12.12 34.70
N ARG A 60 10.97 -11.21 34.74
CA ARG A 60 10.88 -9.82 34.28
C ARG A 60 10.70 -9.70 32.76
N PHE A 61 11.05 -10.75 32.02
CA PHE A 61 11.07 -10.72 30.56
C PHE A 61 10.00 -11.64 29.97
N GLU A 62 9.41 -11.20 28.86
CA GLU A 62 8.50 -11.96 28.04
C GLU A 62 8.81 -11.75 26.56
N GLY A 63 8.41 -12.67 25.69
CA GLY A 63 8.64 -12.55 24.26
C GLY A 63 8.89 -13.89 23.58
N TYR A 64 8.99 -13.87 22.26
CA TYR A 64 9.19 -15.08 21.45
C TYR A 64 10.47 -15.84 21.84
N CYS A 65 11.59 -15.14 22.02
CA CYS A 65 12.85 -15.77 22.41
C CYS A 65 12.82 -16.33 23.83
N ILE A 66 12.00 -15.76 24.72
CA ILE A 66 11.82 -16.22 26.10
C ILE A 66 11.02 -17.53 26.12
N ASP A 67 9.96 -17.62 25.33
CA ASP A 67 9.17 -18.85 25.19
C ASP A 67 9.99 -19.96 24.52
N LEU A 68 10.75 -19.63 23.46
CA LEU A 68 11.67 -20.57 22.81
C LEU A 68 12.72 -21.11 23.81
N LEU A 69 13.31 -20.23 24.61
CA LEU A 69 14.30 -20.63 25.62
C LEU A 69 13.71 -21.56 26.68
N LYS A 70 12.48 -21.32 27.13
CA LYS A 70 11.76 -22.20 28.07
C LYS A 70 11.56 -23.59 27.50
N GLU A 71 11.11 -23.70 26.24
CA GLU A 71 10.94 -24.99 25.57
C GLU A 71 12.27 -25.74 25.43
N LEU A 72 13.35 -25.03 25.03
CA LEU A 72 14.68 -25.63 24.96
C LEU A 72 15.18 -26.12 26.32
N ALA A 73 14.93 -25.36 27.39
CA ALA A 73 15.30 -25.73 28.76
C ALA A 73 14.55 -26.98 29.23
N ILE A 74 13.27 -27.12 28.88
CA ILE A 74 12.45 -28.30 29.19
C ILE A 74 12.96 -29.53 28.44
N ILE A 75 13.25 -29.41 27.15
CA ILE A 75 13.72 -30.54 26.31
C ILE A 75 15.11 -31.01 26.73
N LEU A 76 16.02 -30.06 26.98
CA LEU A 76 17.43 -30.36 27.24
C LEU A 76 17.75 -30.50 28.75
N GLY A 77 16.84 -30.09 29.63
CA GLY A 77 16.95 -30.24 31.09
C GLY A 77 17.99 -29.33 31.74
N PHE A 78 18.15 -28.09 31.26
CA PHE A 78 19.08 -27.11 31.85
C PHE A 78 18.37 -25.96 32.57
N THR A 79 19.06 -25.36 33.54
CA THR A 79 18.65 -24.12 34.20
C THR A 79 19.38 -22.93 33.59
N TYR A 80 18.75 -21.76 33.60
CA TYR A 80 19.25 -20.57 32.90
C TYR A 80 18.96 -19.28 33.69
N GLU A 81 19.72 -18.21 33.46
CA GLU A 81 19.49 -16.84 33.94
C GLU A 81 19.21 -15.92 32.73
N ILE A 82 18.81 -14.67 32.92
CA ILE A 82 18.61 -13.72 31.83
C ILE A 82 19.18 -12.35 32.23
N ARG A 83 20.17 -11.85 31.50
CA ARG A 83 20.62 -10.44 31.57
C ARG A 83 20.73 -9.75 30.20
N LEU A 84 21.06 -8.49 30.20
CA LEU A 84 21.06 -7.67 28.99
C LEU A 84 22.50 -7.43 28.56
N VAL A 85 22.76 -7.43 27.26
CA VAL A 85 24.04 -7.00 26.70
C VAL A 85 24.31 -5.55 27.11
N GLU A 86 25.52 -5.26 27.60
CA GLU A 86 25.84 -3.97 28.23
C GLU A 86 25.74 -2.79 27.26
N ASP A 87 26.14 -2.99 26.00
CA ASP A 87 26.20 -1.95 24.98
C ASP A 87 24.94 -1.85 24.09
N GLY A 88 23.96 -2.75 24.28
CA GLY A 88 22.73 -2.80 23.49
C GLY A 88 22.94 -3.17 22.01
N LYS A 89 24.10 -3.71 21.61
CA LYS A 89 24.40 -3.99 20.20
C LYS A 89 24.42 -5.48 19.88
N TYR A 90 24.04 -5.79 18.64
CA TYR A 90 24.12 -7.17 18.13
C TYR A 90 25.56 -7.70 18.05
N GLY A 91 26.50 -6.82 17.71
CA GLY A 91 27.89 -7.16 17.47
C GLY A 91 28.29 -6.94 16.01
N ALA A 92 29.23 -6.02 15.84
CA ALA A 92 29.88 -5.63 14.60
C ALA A 92 31.40 -5.60 14.82
N GLN A 93 32.13 -5.83 13.74
CA GLN A 93 33.59 -5.81 13.74
C GLN A 93 34.10 -4.40 13.42
N ASP A 94 35.00 -3.87 14.24
CA ASP A 94 35.69 -2.61 13.97
C ASP A 94 36.75 -2.76 12.86
N GLU A 95 37.37 -1.65 12.43
CA GLU A 95 38.42 -1.66 11.40
C GLU A 95 39.67 -2.45 11.82
N LYS A 96 39.86 -2.67 13.13
CA LYS A 96 40.99 -3.42 13.72
C LYS A 96 40.65 -4.90 13.92
N GLY A 97 39.45 -5.33 13.55
CA GLY A 97 39.00 -6.71 13.65
C GLY A 97 38.40 -7.09 15.01
N GLN A 98 38.25 -6.16 15.95
CA GLN A 98 37.67 -6.38 17.27
C GLN A 98 36.14 -6.39 17.22
N TRP A 99 35.54 -7.31 17.96
CA TRP A 99 34.08 -7.43 18.08
C TRP A 99 33.55 -6.59 19.25
N ASN A 100 32.30 -6.16 19.14
CA ASN A 100 31.49 -5.62 20.24
C ASN A 100 30.17 -6.40 20.40
N GLY A 101 29.27 -5.94 21.27
CA GLY A 101 27.95 -6.53 21.47
C GLY A 101 27.93 -7.99 21.89
N MET A 102 26.81 -8.66 21.61
CA MET A 102 26.61 -10.07 21.93
C MET A 102 27.70 -10.99 21.37
N ILE A 103 28.20 -10.69 20.16
CA ILE A 103 29.25 -11.50 19.53
C ILE A 103 30.53 -11.47 20.36
N LYS A 104 30.91 -10.29 20.87
CA LYS A 104 32.11 -10.17 21.73
C LYS A 104 31.95 -10.96 23.02
N GLU A 105 30.79 -10.82 23.67
CA GLU A 105 30.51 -11.52 24.92
C GLU A 105 30.67 -13.04 24.74
N LEU A 106 30.20 -13.61 23.62
CA LEU A 106 30.38 -15.03 23.30
C LEU A 106 31.82 -15.45 22.95
N ILE A 107 32.66 -14.54 22.43
CA ILE A 107 34.06 -14.82 22.06
C ILE A 107 34.97 -14.79 23.30
N ASP A 108 34.70 -13.87 24.23
CA ASP A 108 35.53 -13.65 25.42
C ASP A 108 35.32 -14.78 26.45
N HIS A 109 35.65 -16.03 26.08
CA HIS A 109 35.61 -17.23 26.92
C HIS A 109 36.38 -17.06 28.23
N VAL A 110 37.39 -16.18 28.23
CA VAL A 110 38.24 -15.87 29.39
C VAL A 110 37.49 -15.05 30.45
N SER A 111 36.38 -14.40 30.10
CA SER A 111 35.63 -13.53 31.02
C SER A 111 34.39 -14.18 31.64
N GLU A 112 34.03 -15.42 31.25
CA GLU A 112 32.79 -16.12 31.66
C GLU A 112 31.55 -15.19 31.59
N LYS A 113 31.47 -14.36 30.55
CA LYS A 113 30.33 -13.46 30.39
C LYS A 113 29.11 -14.17 29.81
N ALA A 114 29.30 -15.29 29.09
CA ALA A 114 28.40 -15.75 28.04
C ALA A 114 28.61 -17.19 27.53
N ASP A 115 27.56 -18.01 27.40
CA ASP A 115 27.68 -19.23 26.56
C ASP A 115 26.61 -19.47 25.45
N LEU A 116 25.72 -18.52 25.11
CA LEU A 116 24.68 -18.70 24.05
C LEU A 116 23.71 -17.54 23.70
N ALA A 117 23.67 -17.08 22.45
CA ALA A 117 22.73 -16.07 21.97
C ALA A 117 21.47 -16.62 21.32
N VAL A 118 20.39 -16.74 22.08
CA VAL A 118 18.99 -16.98 21.62
C VAL A 118 18.26 -15.73 21.11
N ALA A 119 18.83 -14.98 20.17
CA ALA A 119 18.31 -13.64 19.76
C ALA A 119 17.67 -13.71 18.38
N PRO A 120 17.03 -12.61 17.91
CA PRO A 120 16.92 -12.33 16.48
C PRO A 120 18.32 -12.05 15.88
N LEU A 121 19.26 -13.00 16.03
CA LEU A 121 20.64 -12.88 15.61
C LEU A 121 20.79 -13.51 14.23
N THR A 122 20.91 -12.65 13.23
CA THR A 122 21.07 -13.06 11.83
C THR A 122 22.40 -13.78 11.62
N ILE A 123 22.33 -15.01 11.11
CA ILE A 123 23.49 -15.82 10.75
C ILE A 123 24.17 -15.16 9.54
N THR A 124 25.46 -14.84 9.68
CA THR A 124 26.27 -14.29 8.59
C THR A 124 27.62 -14.97 8.58
N HIS A 125 28.23 -15.11 7.40
CA HIS A 125 29.54 -15.72 7.23
C HIS A 125 30.65 -15.04 8.08
N VAL A 126 30.53 -13.74 8.37
CA VAL A 126 31.52 -13.04 9.22
C VAL A 126 31.36 -13.42 10.68
N ARG A 127 30.11 -13.57 11.15
CA ARG A 127 29.81 -14.02 12.52
C ARG A 127 30.12 -15.50 12.73
N GLU A 128 29.83 -16.33 11.73
CA GLU A 128 30.11 -17.78 11.75
C GLU A 128 31.62 -18.09 11.82
N LYS A 129 32.47 -17.17 11.39
CA LYS A 129 33.93 -17.26 11.59
C LYS A 129 34.37 -16.97 13.02
N ALA A 130 33.54 -16.30 13.81
CA ALA A 130 33.89 -15.84 15.15
C ALA A 130 33.20 -16.67 16.24
N ILE A 131 31.98 -17.13 15.98
CA ILE A 131 31.16 -17.98 16.86
C ILE A 131 30.47 -19.06 16.02
N ASP A 132 30.03 -20.13 16.68
CA ASP A 132 29.23 -21.17 16.04
C ASP A 132 27.73 -20.81 16.11
N PHE A 133 26.92 -21.35 15.21
CA PHE A 133 25.46 -21.18 15.21
C PHE A 133 24.75 -22.53 15.17
N SER A 134 23.55 -22.57 15.75
CA SER A 134 22.58 -23.64 15.50
C SER A 134 22.02 -23.57 14.07
N LYS A 135 21.25 -24.60 13.69
CA LYS A 135 20.32 -24.45 12.55
C LYS A 135 19.35 -23.28 12.83
N PRO A 136 18.94 -22.53 11.79
CA PRO A 136 18.06 -21.39 11.96
C PRO A 136 16.70 -21.85 12.46
N PHE A 137 16.14 -21.15 13.44
CA PHE A 137 14.80 -21.42 13.99
C PHE A 137 13.71 -20.57 13.31
N MET A 138 14.10 -19.56 12.54
CA MET A 138 13.18 -18.70 11.79
C MET A 138 13.87 -18.21 10.52
N THR A 139 13.26 -18.43 9.36
CA THR A 139 13.73 -17.94 8.06
C THR A 139 13.10 -16.59 7.74
N LEU A 140 13.90 -15.66 7.23
CA LEU A 140 13.50 -14.27 6.94
C LEU A 140 14.40 -13.69 5.85
N GLY A 141 14.15 -12.44 5.49
CA GLY A 141 15.02 -11.71 4.58
C GLY A 141 14.87 -10.21 4.78
N VAL A 142 15.71 -9.43 4.10
CA VAL A 142 15.56 -7.98 4.04
C VAL A 142 14.39 -7.67 3.11
N SER A 143 13.50 -6.80 3.55
CA SER A 143 12.44 -6.22 2.72
C SER A 143 12.36 -4.71 2.97
N ILE A 144 11.40 -4.07 2.32
CA ILE A 144 11.26 -2.61 2.32
C ILE A 144 10.01 -2.24 3.11
N LEU A 145 10.18 -1.43 4.14
CA LEU A 145 9.08 -0.78 4.85
C LEU A 145 8.86 0.61 4.26
N TYR A 146 7.62 0.89 3.88
CA TYR A 146 7.23 2.20 3.38
C TYR A 146 5.83 2.58 3.90
N ARG A 147 5.50 3.86 3.89
CA ARG A 147 4.15 4.31 4.25
C ARG A 147 3.14 3.83 3.21
N LYS A 148 1.98 3.34 3.66
CA LYS A 148 0.87 2.97 2.78
C LYS A 148 0.49 4.22 1.97
N PRO A 149 0.53 4.17 0.63
CA PRO A 149 0.10 5.31 -0.16
C PRO A 149 -1.38 5.54 0.12
N ASN A 150 -1.73 6.77 0.51
CA ASN A 150 -3.13 7.15 0.58
C ASN A 150 -3.68 7.05 -0.84
N GLY A 151 -4.65 6.16 -1.05
CA GLY A 151 -5.35 6.05 -2.32
C GLY A 151 -5.79 7.45 -2.75
N THR A 152 -5.46 7.86 -3.98
CA THR A 152 -5.97 9.12 -4.51
C THR A 152 -7.48 9.02 -4.53
N ASN A 153 -8.14 9.80 -3.68
CA ASN A 153 -9.59 9.89 -3.68
C ASN A 153 -10.03 10.20 -5.13
N PRO A 154 -10.95 9.39 -5.70
CA PRO A 154 -11.41 9.61 -7.05
C PRO A 154 -11.96 11.04 -7.15
N SER A 155 -11.54 11.75 -8.19
CA SER A 155 -12.00 13.11 -8.42
C SER A 155 -13.50 13.12 -8.69
N VAL A 156 -14.16 14.26 -8.42
CA VAL A 156 -15.61 14.43 -8.63
C VAL A 156 -16.04 14.11 -10.08
N PHE A 157 -15.14 14.26 -11.05
CA PHE A 157 -15.38 13.94 -12.47
C PHE A 157 -14.80 12.58 -12.90
N SER A 158 -14.61 11.66 -11.97
CA SER A 158 -14.05 10.33 -12.24
C SER A 158 -14.83 9.53 -13.30
N PHE A 159 -16.14 9.79 -13.45
CA PHE A 159 -16.98 9.19 -14.49
C PHE A 159 -16.56 9.55 -15.93
N LEU A 160 -15.75 10.59 -16.15
CA LEU A 160 -15.19 10.95 -17.46
C LEU A 160 -13.87 10.22 -17.78
N ASN A 161 -13.17 9.69 -16.76
CA ASN A 161 -11.87 9.02 -16.90
C ASN A 161 -11.84 7.74 -17.76
N PRO A 162 -12.93 6.97 -17.94
CA PRO A 162 -12.90 5.77 -18.79
C PRO A 162 -12.56 6.03 -20.27
N LEU A 163 -12.64 7.28 -20.71
CA LEU A 163 -12.24 7.73 -22.04
C LEU A 163 -11.27 8.90 -21.90
N SER A 164 -10.28 8.98 -22.79
CA SER A 164 -9.34 10.10 -22.78
C SER A 164 -10.04 11.41 -23.19
N PRO A 165 -9.54 12.57 -22.72
CA PRO A 165 -10.08 13.88 -23.11
C PRO A 165 -10.12 14.09 -24.63
N ASP A 166 -9.17 13.52 -25.36
CA ASP A 166 -9.11 13.61 -26.83
C ASP A 166 -10.31 12.93 -27.49
N ILE A 167 -10.71 11.75 -26.99
CA ILE A 167 -11.88 11.02 -27.51
C ILE A 167 -13.15 11.84 -27.27
N TRP A 168 -13.29 12.47 -26.11
CA TRP A 168 -14.41 13.37 -25.82
C TRP A 168 -14.51 14.53 -26.83
N MET A 169 -13.36 15.13 -27.18
CA MET A 169 -13.31 16.18 -28.20
C MET A 169 -13.70 15.65 -29.60
N TYR A 170 -13.26 14.44 -29.97
CA TYR A 170 -13.65 13.83 -31.24
C TYR A 170 -15.14 13.47 -31.30
N ILE A 171 -15.74 13.00 -30.19
CA ILE A 171 -17.19 12.75 -30.11
C ILE A 171 -17.97 14.04 -30.30
N LEU A 172 -17.55 15.14 -29.65
CA LEU A 172 -18.17 16.46 -29.81
C LEU A 172 -18.09 16.95 -31.26
N LEU A 173 -16.91 16.84 -31.89
CA LEU A 173 -16.72 17.25 -33.28
C LEU A 173 -17.55 16.40 -34.25
N ALA A 174 -17.59 15.08 -34.05
CA ALA A 174 -18.41 14.18 -34.85
C ALA A 174 -19.90 14.49 -34.71
N TYR A 175 -20.38 14.76 -33.48
CA TYR A 175 -21.76 15.17 -33.20
C TYR A 175 -22.15 16.44 -33.98
N LEU A 176 -21.29 17.48 -33.93
CA LEU A 176 -21.53 18.72 -34.67
C LEU A 176 -21.53 18.47 -36.18
N GLY A 177 -20.56 17.70 -36.68
CA GLY A 177 -20.44 17.37 -38.10
C GLY A 177 -21.66 16.61 -38.63
N VAL A 178 -22.10 15.56 -37.94
CA VAL A 178 -23.26 14.75 -38.34
C VAL A 178 -24.54 15.58 -38.29
N SER A 179 -24.73 16.42 -37.28
CA SER A 179 -25.91 17.29 -37.16
C SER A 179 -25.98 18.31 -38.30
N CYS A 180 -24.85 18.91 -38.68
CA CYS A 180 -24.76 19.83 -39.82
C CYS A 180 -25.00 19.12 -41.15
N VAL A 181 -24.39 17.95 -41.38
CA VAL A 181 -24.58 17.16 -42.62
C VAL A 181 -26.04 16.73 -42.75
N LEU A 182 -26.66 16.30 -41.64
CA LEU A 182 -28.07 15.92 -41.61
C LEU A 182 -28.97 17.12 -41.94
N PHE A 183 -28.70 18.30 -41.38
CA PHE A 183 -29.43 19.53 -41.72
C PHE A 183 -29.34 19.87 -43.22
N VAL A 184 -28.13 19.81 -43.80
CA VAL A 184 -27.92 20.10 -45.22
C VAL A 184 -28.70 19.11 -46.09
N ILE A 185 -28.61 17.81 -45.82
CA ILE A 185 -29.25 16.77 -46.63
C ILE A 185 -30.76 16.77 -46.45
N ALA A 186 -31.26 17.05 -45.25
CA ALA A 186 -32.68 17.21 -45.01
C ALA A 186 -33.28 18.41 -45.75
N ARG A 187 -32.51 19.49 -45.97
CA ARG A 187 -32.96 20.65 -46.75
C ARG A 187 -32.98 20.36 -48.25
N PHE A 188 -31.99 19.61 -48.75
CA PHE A 188 -31.85 19.25 -50.17
C PHE A 188 -32.78 18.11 -50.61
N SER A 189 -33.13 17.19 -49.71
CA SER A 189 -33.99 16.06 -50.03
C SER A 189 -35.46 16.50 -50.14
N PRO A 190 -36.09 16.45 -51.33
CA PRO A 190 -37.49 16.85 -51.49
C PRO A 190 -38.45 15.95 -50.71
N TYR A 191 -38.05 14.72 -50.37
CA TYR A 191 -38.87 13.75 -49.63
C TYR A 191 -38.98 14.04 -48.12
N GLU A 192 -38.20 14.98 -47.59
CA GLU A 192 -38.35 15.45 -46.20
C GLU A 192 -39.35 16.61 -46.08
N TRP A 193 -39.72 17.24 -47.20
CA TRP A 193 -40.74 18.27 -47.25
C TRP A 193 -42.11 17.61 -47.26
N TYR A 194 -43.00 18.06 -46.37
CA TYR A 194 -44.37 17.55 -46.31
C TYR A 194 -45.36 18.70 -46.24
N ASP A 195 -46.56 18.48 -46.80
CA ASP A 195 -47.63 19.47 -46.76
C ASP A 195 -48.20 19.56 -45.34
N ALA A 196 -48.08 20.73 -44.73
CA ALA A 196 -48.54 20.97 -43.36
C ALA A 196 -50.07 20.95 -43.24
N HIS A 197 -50.79 21.26 -44.32
CA HIS A 197 -52.26 21.28 -44.37
C HIS A 197 -52.79 20.46 -45.56
N PRO A 198 -52.85 19.11 -45.44
CA PRO A 198 -53.30 18.23 -46.52
C PRO A 198 -54.75 18.48 -46.97
N CYS A 199 -55.53 19.21 -46.16
CA CYS A 199 -56.96 19.48 -46.37
C CYS A 199 -57.24 20.79 -47.13
N ASN A 200 -56.22 21.59 -47.49
CA ASN A 200 -56.40 22.86 -48.21
C ASN A 200 -55.73 22.79 -49.60
N PRO A 201 -56.46 22.50 -50.70
CA PRO A 201 -55.89 22.19 -52.02
C PRO A 201 -55.19 23.34 -52.76
N GLY A 202 -54.87 24.46 -52.09
CA GLY A 202 -54.24 25.65 -52.68
C GLY A 202 -53.16 26.29 -51.80
N SER A 203 -52.70 25.63 -50.75
CA SER A 203 -51.56 26.11 -49.95
C SER A 203 -50.28 25.38 -50.33
N ASP A 204 -49.37 26.03 -51.04
CA ASP A 204 -48.02 25.52 -51.39
C ASP A 204 -47.04 25.54 -50.18
N ILE A 205 -47.56 25.53 -48.95
CA ILE A 205 -46.75 25.67 -47.73
C ILE A 205 -46.26 24.28 -47.30
N VAL A 206 -45.09 23.92 -47.82
CA VAL A 206 -44.33 22.73 -47.41
C VAL A 206 -43.50 23.02 -46.16
N GLU A 207 -43.57 22.14 -45.17
CA GLU A 207 -42.81 22.24 -43.93
C GLU A 207 -41.73 21.15 -43.85
N ASN A 208 -40.65 21.46 -43.15
CA ASN A 208 -39.56 20.52 -42.88
C ASN A 208 -39.22 20.56 -41.38
N ASN A 209 -39.32 19.41 -40.73
CA ASN A 209 -39.11 19.30 -39.28
C ASN A 209 -37.63 19.38 -38.89
N PHE A 210 -36.69 19.16 -39.81
CA PHE A 210 -35.25 19.26 -39.57
C PHE A 210 -34.75 20.69 -39.77
N THR A 211 -35.05 21.55 -38.79
CA THR A 211 -34.32 22.81 -38.61
C THR A 211 -32.93 22.53 -38.00
N LEU A 212 -31.99 23.48 -38.09
CA LEU A 212 -30.63 23.29 -37.56
C LEU A 212 -30.64 22.84 -36.08
N LEU A 213 -31.49 23.47 -35.25
CA LEU A 213 -31.66 23.11 -33.83
C LEU A 213 -32.30 21.73 -33.66
N ASN A 214 -33.29 21.37 -34.48
CA ASN A 214 -33.91 20.05 -34.44
C ASN A 214 -32.96 18.95 -34.93
N SER A 215 -32.03 19.25 -35.82
CA SER A 215 -30.95 18.34 -36.24
C SER A 215 -29.95 18.10 -35.10
N PHE A 216 -29.57 19.15 -34.37
CA PHE A 216 -28.76 19.01 -33.15
C PHE A 216 -29.49 18.21 -32.06
N TRP A 217 -30.80 18.41 -31.92
CA TRP A 217 -31.65 17.65 -30.98
C TRP A 217 -31.77 16.18 -31.38
N PHE A 218 -31.89 15.87 -32.67
CA PHE A 218 -31.85 14.50 -33.20
C PHE A 218 -30.50 13.83 -32.90
N GLY A 219 -29.39 14.53 -33.19
CA GLY A 219 -28.05 14.02 -32.92
C GLY A 219 -27.81 13.70 -31.44
N MET A 220 -28.26 14.58 -30.54
CA MET A 220 -28.13 14.42 -29.08
C MET A 220 -29.02 13.28 -28.57
N GLY A 221 -30.27 13.21 -29.03
CA GLY A 221 -31.19 12.14 -28.67
C GLY A 221 -30.63 10.77 -29.02
N ALA A 222 -30.11 10.60 -30.25
CA ALA A 222 -29.46 9.37 -30.68
C ALA A 222 -28.25 8.98 -29.81
N LEU A 223 -27.42 9.94 -29.38
CA LEU A 223 -26.27 9.69 -28.50
C LEU A 223 -26.69 9.30 -27.07
N MET A 224 -27.86 9.73 -26.61
CA MET A 224 -28.45 9.33 -25.32
C MET A 224 -29.37 8.09 -25.43
N GLN A 225 -29.38 7.41 -26.58
CA GLN A 225 -30.28 6.27 -26.88
C GLN A 225 -31.78 6.62 -26.75
N GLN A 226 -32.14 7.89 -26.96
CA GLN A 226 -33.51 8.39 -26.97
C GLN A 226 -33.97 8.73 -28.39
N GLY A 227 -35.14 8.22 -28.78
CA GLY A 227 -35.76 8.57 -30.06
C GLY A 227 -36.48 9.91 -29.97
N THR A 228 -36.20 10.84 -30.89
CA THR A 228 -36.86 12.16 -30.94
C THR A 228 -37.63 12.36 -32.25
N LEU A 229 -36.91 12.54 -33.36
CA LEU A 229 -37.48 12.78 -34.69
C LEU A 229 -37.17 11.61 -35.64
N MET A 230 -38.13 11.23 -36.48
CA MET A 230 -37.97 10.14 -37.44
C MET A 230 -37.74 10.69 -38.85
N PRO A 231 -36.56 10.45 -39.47
CA PRO A 231 -36.31 10.87 -40.85
C PRO A 231 -37.21 10.12 -41.85
N LYS A 232 -37.77 10.86 -42.82
CA LYS A 232 -38.68 10.31 -43.83
C LYS A 232 -37.94 9.82 -45.08
N ALA A 233 -36.94 10.57 -45.54
CA ALA A 233 -36.19 10.27 -46.74
C ALA A 233 -35.18 9.12 -46.53
N LEU A 234 -34.85 8.41 -47.60
CA LEU A 234 -33.89 7.31 -47.54
C LEU A 234 -32.47 7.81 -47.21
N SER A 235 -32.06 8.96 -47.76
CA SER A 235 -30.72 9.54 -47.56
C SER A 235 -30.46 9.92 -46.10
N THR A 236 -31.41 10.57 -45.45
CA THR A 236 -31.37 10.95 -44.03
C THR A 236 -31.45 9.73 -43.12
N ARG A 237 -32.21 8.70 -43.49
CA ARG A 237 -32.24 7.40 -42.77
C ARG A 237 -30.91 6.67 -42.79
N ILE A 238 -30.17 6.69 -43.92
CA ILE A 238 -28.84 6.06 -44.00
C ILE A 238 -27.87 6.76 -43.03
N ILE A 239 -27.86 8.09 -43.00
CA ILE A 239 -27.02 8.87 -42.08
C ILE A 239 -27.41 8.61 -40.62
N GLY A 240 -28.70 8.64 -40.33
CA GLY A 240 -29.22 8.29 -39.00
C GLY A 240 -28.84 6.88 -38.57
N GLY A 241 -28.92 5.90 -39.47
CA GLY A 241 -28.54 4.52 -39.21
C GLY A 241 -27.05 4.34 -38.92
N ILE A 242 -26.17 5.00 -39.70
CA ILE A 242 -24.73 4.99 -39.43
C ILE A 242 -24.41 5.68 -38.10
N TRP A 243 -25.08 6.81 -37.79
CA TRP A 243 -24.93 7.50 -36.51
C TRP A 243 -25.40 6.64 -35.32
N TRP A 244 -26.51 5.91 -35.47
CA TRP A 244 -26.98 4.95 -34.46
C TRP A 244 -25.97 3.81 -34.23
N PHE A 245 -25.39 3.27 -35.30
CA PHE A 245 -24.36 2.25 -35.16
C PHE A 245 -23.11 2.78 -34.45
N PHE A 246 -22.65 3.98 -34.81
CA PHE A 246 -21.52 4.63 -34.15
C PHE A 246 -21.77 4.89 -32.66
N THR A 247 -22.91 5.48 -32.31
CA THR A 247 -23.28 5.78 -30.91
C THR A 247 -23.43 4.51 -30.07
N LEU A 248 -24.00 3.44 -30.62
CA LEU A 248 -24.09 2.13 -29.95
C LEU A 248 -22.69 1.60 -29.57
N ILE A 249 -21.72 1.65 -30.50
CA ILE A 249 -20.35 1.18 -30.24
C ILE A 249 -19.69 2.01 -29.15
N ILE A 250 -19.81 3.34 -29.22
CA ILE A 250 -19.20 4.25 -28.25
C ILE A 250 -19.75 4.03 -26.85
N ILE A 251 -21.08 3.94 -26.70
CA ILE A 251 -21.70 3.73 -25.39
C ILE A 251 -21.35 2.35 -24.83
N SER A 252 -21.38 1.31 -25.67
CA SER A 252 -21.00 -0.05 -25.25
C SER A 252 -19.55 -0.09 -24.77
N SER A 253 -18.63 0.54 -25.50
CA SER A 253 -17.22 0.67 -25.10
C SER A 253 -17.05 1.47 -23.81
N TYR A 254 -17.77 2.58 -23.65
CA TYR A 254 -17.77 3.36 -22.41
C TYR A 254 -18.25 2.52 -21.22
N THR A 255 -19.35 1.78 -21.35
CA THR A 255 -19.87 0.93 -20.27
C THR A 255 -18.89 -0.19 -19.90
N ALA A 256 -18.21 -0.79 -20.88
CA ALA A 256 -17.20 -1.82 -20.64
C ALA A 256 -15.96 -1.25 -19.93
N ASN A 257 -15.44 -0.12 -20.39
CA ASN A 257 -14.29 0.53 -19.78
C ASN A 257 -14.59 1.09 -18.38
N LEU A 258 -15.81 1.62 -18.17
CA LEU A 258 -16.25 2.08 -16.85
C LEU A 258 -16.31 0.90 -15.86
N ALA A 259 -16.87 -0.24 -16.27
CA ALA A 259 -16.90 -1.44 -15.43
C ALA A 259 -15.47 -1.91 -15.08
N ALA A 260 -14.57 -1.97 -16.06
CA ALA A 260 -13.17 -2.32 -15.84
C ALA A 260 -12.48 -1.32 -14.89
N PHE A 261 -12.70 -0.03 -15.08
CA PHE A 261 -12.13 1.03 -14.25
C PHE A 261 -12.57 0.91 -12.79
N LEU A 262 -13.85 0.63 -12.55
CA LEU A 262 -14.40 0.44 -11.20
C LEU A 262 -13.86 -0.80 -10.49
N THR A 263 -13.50 -1.85 -11.23
CA THR A 263 -12.88 -3.06 -10.64
C THR A 263 -11.39 -2.88 -10.33
N VAL A 264 -10.75 -1.89 -10.95
CA VAL A 264 -9.31 -1.65 -10.85
C VAL A 264 -9.09 -0.43 -9.95
N GLU A 265 -9.36 -0.58 -8.65
CA GLU A 265 -8.77 0.30 -7.65
C GLU A 265 -7.27 0.00 -7.57
N ARG A 266 -6.49 0.60 -8.46
CA ARG A 266 -5.02 0.53 -8.35
C ARG A 266 -4.59 1.43 -7.20
N MET A 267 -4.25 0.81 -6.07
CA MET A 267 -3.20 1.39 -5.23
C MET A 267 -1.90 1.36 -6.04
N GLU A 268 -1.63 2.38 -6.85
CA GLU A 268 -0.32 2.51 -7.48
C GLU A 268 0.69 2.86 -6.38
N SER A 269 1.48 1.86 -5.97
CA SER A 269 2.65 2.11 -5.15
C SER A 269 3.72 2.78 -6.01
N PRO A 270 4.37 3.86 -5.56
CA PRO A 270 5.45 4.48 -6.31
C PRO A 270 6.70 3.59 -6.42
N ILE A 271 6.78 2.53 -5.59
CA ILE A 271 7.88 1.56 -5.54
C ILE A 271 7.31 0.14 -5.38
N ASP A 272 7.79 -0.79 -6.19
CA ASP A 272 7.46 -2.22 -6.07
C ASP A 272 8.70 -3.07 -5.76
N SER A 273 9.89 -2.59 -6.12
CA SER A 273 11.15 -3.33 -5.97
C SER A 273 12.33 -2.48 -5.49
N ALA A 274 13.38 -3.15 -5.01
CA ALA A 274 14.65 -2.51 -4.68
C ALA A 274 15.34 -1.89 -5.91
N ASP A 275 15.11 -2.44 -7.11
CA ASP A 275 15.62 -1.87 -8.36
C ASP A 275 15.00 -0.51 -8.67
N ASP A 276 13.72 -0.32 -8.35
CA ASP A 276 13.04 0.96 -8.56
C ASP A 276 13.62 2.04 -7.65
N LEU A 277 13.86 1.70 -6.38
CA LEU A 277 14.57 2.56 -5.45
C LEU A 277 15.96 2.96 -5.95
N ALA A 278 16.69 2.04 -6.59
CA ALA A 278 18.03 2.30 -7.12
C ALA A 278 18.04 3.16 -8.40
N LYS A 279 16.95 3.16 -9.17
CA LYS A 279 16.81 3.99 -10.40
C LYS A 279 16.40 5.42 -10.11
N GLN A 280 15.71 5.65 -9.00
CA GLN A 280 15.16 6.94 -8.61
C GLN A 280 15.97 7.61 -7.49
N THR A 281 15.79 8.92 -7.31
CA THR A 281 16.50 9.70 -6.26
C THR A 281 15.57 10.55 -5.39
N LYS A 282 14.25 10.48 -5.64
CA LYS A 282 13.21 11.28 -4.97
C LYS A 282 12.93 10.75 -3.55
N ILE A 283 12.72 9.44 -3.43
CA ILE A 283 12.50 8.73 -2.17
C ILE A 283 13.86 8.39 -1.59
N GLU A 284 14.15 8.89 -0.39
CA GLU A 284 15.37 8.51 0.32
C GLU A 284 15.19 7.11 0.91
N TYR A 285 16.25 6.32 0.97
CA TYR A 285 16.18 4.98 1.58
C TYR A 285 17.45 4.68 2.36
N GLY A 286 17.33 3.83 3.38
CA GLY A 286 18.48 3.36 4.13
C GLY A 286 18.19 2.24 5.12
N ALA A 287 19.11 2.03 6.06
CA ALA A 287 19.10 0.92 7.00
C ALA A 287 19.64 1.37 8.36
N VAL A 288 19.49 0.51 9.38
CA VAL A 288 20.04 0.75 10.72
C VAL A 288 21.58 0.65 10.73
N LYS A 289 22.23 1.59 11.38
CA LYS A 289 23.69 1.61 11.60
C LYS A 289 24.15 0.39 12.39
N ASP A 290 25.34 -0.10 12.07
CA ASP A 290 25.93 -1.32 12.65
C ASP A 290 25.08 -2.61 12.47
N GLY A 291 24.03 -2.56 11.63
CA GLY A 291 23.13 -3.67 11.36
C GLY A 291 23.68 -4.67 10.33
N ALA A 292 23.14 -5.89 10.35
CA ALA A 292 23.46 -6.92 9.35
C ALA A 292 23.07 -6.49 7.93
N THR A 293 21.94 -5.80 7.77
CA THR A 293 21.47 -5.25 6.49
C THR A 293 22.43 -4.21 5.91
N MET A 294 22.91 -3.27 6.73
CA MET A 294 23.93 -2.29 6.30
C MET A 294 25.20 -3.00 5.80
N THR A 295 25.69 -3.98 6.56
CA THR A 295 26.90 -4.75 6.20
C THR A 295 26.70 -5.57 4.93
N PHE A 296 25.48 -6.10 4.71
CA PHE A 296 25.11 -6.81 3.49
C PHE A 296 25.25 -5.92 2.26
N PHE A 297 24.65 -4.73 2.26
CA PHE A 297 24.76 -3.79 1.13
C PHE A 297 26.20 -3.30 0.94
N LYS A 298 26.96 -3.07 2.02
CA LYS A 298 28.38 -2.68 1.96
C LYS A 298 29.28 -3.73 1.28
N LYS A 299 28.95 -5.02 1.40
CA LYS A 299 29.75 -6.14 0.88
C LYS A 299 29.15 -6.81 -0.35
N SER A 300 27.97 -6.36 -0.79
CA SER A 300 27.28 -6.92 -1.95
C SER A 300 28.08 -6.69 -3.22
N LYS A 301 28.03 -7.66 -4.15
CA LYS A 301 28.65 -7.59 -5.48
C LYS A 301 27.63 -7.46 -6.62
N ILE A 302 26.36 -7.27 -6.26
CA ILE A 302 25.27 -7.09 -7.22
C ILE A 302 25.21 -5.61 -7.57
N SER A 303 25.26 -5.29 -8.87
CA SER A 303 25.37 -3.90 -9.36
C SER A 303 24.27 -2.97 -8.85
N THR A 304 23.03 -3.45 -8.72
CA THR A 304 21.94 -2.69 -8.09
C THR A 304 22.26 -2.35 -6.63
N PHE A 305 22.66 -3.35 -5.84
CA PHE A 305 22.92 -3.19 -4.41
C PHE A 305 24.18 -2.36 -4.12
N GLU A 306 25.19 -2.44 -5.00
CA GLU A 306 26.36 -1.55 -4.96
C GLU A 306 25.95 -0.09 -5.19
N LYS A 307 25.07 0.17 -6.16
CA LYS A 307 24.51 1.53 -6.38
C LYS A 307 23.69 2.00 -5.18
N MET A 308 22.88 1.12 -4.60
CA MET A 308 22.12 1.44 -3.38
C MET A 308 23.06 1.77 -2.21
N TRP A 309 24.14 1.01 -2.03
CA TRP A 309 25.15 1.31 -1.03
C TRP A 309 25.89 2.61 -1.30
N ALA A 310 26.27 2.90 -2.55
CA ALA A 310 26.88 4.16 -2.94
C ALA A 310 25.96 5.35 -2.57
N PHE A 311 24.66 5.23 -2.80
CA PHE A 311 23.68 6.23 -2.36
C PHE A 311 23.62 6.35 -0.83
N MET A 312 23.45 5.24 -0.10
CA MET A 312 23.36 5.23 1.37
C MET A 312 24.64 5.77 2.04
N SER A 313 25.81 5.46 1.47
CA SER A 313 27.10 5.95 1.97
C SER A 313 27.34 7.42 1.63
N SER A 314 26.82 7.91 0.50
CA SER A 314 26.90 9.33 0.14
C SER A 314 26.04 10.24 1.04
N LYS A 315 24.97 9.70 1.64
CA LYS A 315 24.04 10.43 2.49
C LYS A 315 24.10 9.90 3.94
N PRO A 316 24.78 10.58 4.87
CA PRO A 316 24.85 10.12 6.26
C PRO A 316 23.47 10.12 6.94
N THR A 317 22.52 10.90 6.42
CA THR A 317 21.11 10.91 6.83
C THR A 317 20.36 9.64 6.43
N ALA A 318 20.82 8.86 5.46
CA ALA A 318 20.12 7.65 5.04
C ALA A 318 20.12 6.58 6.14
N LEU A 319 21.18 6.53 6.95
CA LEU A 319 21.35 5.52 8.00
C LEU A 319 20.80 6.01 9.35
N VAL A 320 19.89 5.24 9.95
CA VAL A 320 19.24 5.54 11.24
C VAL A 320 19.92 4.80 12.39
N LYS A 321 19.74 5.26 13.64
CA LYS A 321 20.41 4.64 14.80
C LYS A 321 19.71 3.36 15.26
N ASN A 322 18.37 3.32 15.21
CA ASN A 322 17.56 2.20 15.65
C ASN A 322 16.31 2.03 14.75
N ASN A 323 15.61 0.91 14.92
CA ASN A 323 14.40 0.60 14.15
C ASN A 323 13.30 1.64 14.38
N GLU A 324 13.11 2.10 15.63
CA GLU A 324 12.07 3.08 15.98
C GLU A 324 12.26 4.43 15.27
N GLU A 325 13.47 4.99 15.25
CA GLU A 325 13.79 6.21 14.50
C GLU A 325 13.49 6.04 13.00
N GLY A 326 13.82 4.86 12.46
CA GLY A 326 13.53 4.51 11.08
C GLY A 326 12.02 4.48 10.80
N ILE A 327 11.24 3.81 11.65
CA ILE A 327 9.79 3.67 11.52
C ILE A 327 9.11 5.05 11.59
N GLN A 328 9.48 5.87 12.57
CA GLN A 328 8.95 7.25 12.71
C GLN A 328 9.28 8.11 11.50
N ARG A 329 10.48 7.95 10.93
CA ARG A 329 10.87 8.68 9.71
C ARG A 329 10.10 8.22 8.48
N THR A 330 9.85 6.92 8.32
CA THR A 330 9.04 6.39 7.22
C THR A 330 7.59 6.88 7.28
N LEU A 331 7.05 7.09 8.49
CA LEU A 331 5.71 7.66 8.67
C LEU A 331 5.64 9.16 8.33
N THR A 332 6.68 9.92 8.68
CA THR A 332 6.67 11.39 8.61
C THR A 332 7.23 11.95 7.31
N ALA A 333 8.19 11.26 6.69
CA ALA A 333 8.93 11.71 5.52
C ALA A 333 8.84 10.72 4.35
N ASP A 334 9.26 11.17 3.16
CA ASP A 334 9.35 10.32 1.96
C ASP A 334 10.60 9.42 2.02
N TYR A 335 10.59 8.48 2.97
CA TYR A 335 11.73 7.63 3.32
C TYR A 335 11.33 6.14 3.38
N ALA A 336 12.07 5.28 2.67
CA ALA A 336 11.93 3.83 2.70
C ALA A 336 13.01 3.18 3.58
N LEU A 337 12.59 2.31 4.50
CA LEU A 337 13.48 1.65 5.44
C LEU A 337 13.71 0.19 5.06
N LEU A 338 14.97 -0.19 4.89
CA LEU A 338 15.38 -1.57 4.65
C LEU A 338 15.52 -2.29 5.99
N MET A 339 14.61 -3.22 6.26
CA MET A 339 14.52 -3.94 7.53
C MET A 339 14.23 -5.42 7.27
N GLU A 340 14.44 -6.25 8.29
CA GLU A 340 14.09 -7.66 8.28
C GLU A 340 12.56 -7.86 8.20
N SER A 341 12.14 -8.81 7.37
CA SER A 341 10.74 -9.04 7.01
C SER A 341 9.87 -9.42 8.22
N THR A 342 10.42 -10.13 9.18
CA THR A 342 9.76 -10.51 10.43
C THR A 342 9.40 -9.28 11.27
N THR A 343 10.29 -8.30 11.34
CA THR A 343 10.03 -7.04 12.05
C THR A 343 9.01 -6.20 11.27
N ILE A 344 9.10 -6.17 9.94
CA ILE A 344 8.09 -5.49 9.11
C ILE A 344 6.70 -6.10 9.32
N GLU A 345 6.58 -7.43 9.27
CA GLU A 345 5.32 -8.17 9.52
C GLU A 345 4.73 -7.82 10.90
N TYR A 346 5.58 -7.73 11.94
CA TYR A 346 5.13 -7.37 13.28
C TYR A 346 4.58 -5.93 13.37
N ILE A 347 5.25 -4.99 12.70
CA ILE A 347 4.91 -3.57 12.71
C ILE A 347 3.67 -3.28 11.86
N THR A 348 3.55 -3.89 10.67
CA THR A 348 2.40 -3.67 9.77
C THR A 348 1.10 -4.22 10.35
N GLN A 349 1.15 -5.30 11.15
CA GLN A 349 -0.02 -5.81 11.88
C GLN A 349 -0.50 -4.87 13.00
N ARG A 350 0.32 -3.91 13.42
CA ARG A 350 0.01 -2.93 14.49
C ARG A 350 -0.21 -1.53 13.96
N ASN A 351 0.43 -1.18 12.85
CA ASN A 351 0.37 0.15 12.25
C ASN A 351 -0.03 0.06 10.78
N CYS A 352 -1.30 0.36 10.51
CA CYS A 352 -1.92 0.21 9.20
C CYS A 352 -1.53 1.31 8.20
N ASN A 353 -0.80 2.34 8.66
CA ASN A 353 -0.23 3.38 7.80
C ASN A 353 1.08 2.94 7.15
N LEU A 354 1.57 1.73 7.46
CA LEU A 354 2.78 1.17 6.90
C LEU A 354 2.44 -0.07 6.07
N THR A 355 3.23 -0.30 5.04
CA THR A 355 3.11 -1.47 4.17
C THR A 355 4.50 -2.02 3.86
N GLN A 356 4.56 -3.34 3.72
CA GLN A 356 5.72 -4.00 3.12
C GLN A 356 5.67 -3.79 1.60
N ILE A 357 6.82 -3.44 1.01
CA ILE A 357 6.98 -3.29 -0.43
C ILE A 357 7.89 -4.39 -0.96
N GLY A 358 7.43 -5.05 -2.02
CA GLY A 358 8.15 -6.10 -2.69
C GLY A 358 8.30 -7.39 -1.86
N GLY A 359 9.12 -8.30 -2.38
CA GLY A 359 9.44 -9.57 -1.71
C GLY A 359 10.64 -9.48 -0.77
N LEU A 360 11.21 -10.64 -0.50
CA LEU A 360 12.47 -10.79 0.23
C LEU A 360 13.64 -10.54 -0.75
N ILE A 361 14.51 -9.58 -0.43
CA ILE A 361 15.69 -9.21 -1.22
C ILE A 361 16.77 -10.29 -1.10
N ASP A 362 16.86 -10.92 0.07
CA ASP A 362 17.76 -12.02 0.36
C ASP A 362 17.05 -13.11 1.18
N SER A 363 17.74 -14.23 1.39
CA SER A 363 17.28 -15.31 2.26
C SER A 363 18.28 -15.51 3.38
N LYS A 364 17.80 -15.31 4.61
CA LYS A 364 18.54 -15.32 5.87
C LYS A 364 17.75 -16.12 6.91
N GLY A 365 18.36 -16.32 8.07
CA GLY A 365 17.66 -16.88 9.21
C GLY A 365 18.26 -16.42 10.53
N TYR A 366 17.41 -16.39 11.54
CA TYR A 366 17.85 -16.26 12.93
C TYR A 366 18.32 -17.61 13.43
N GLY A 367 19.51 -17.63 14.02
CA GLY A 367 20.10 -18.79 14.65
C GLY A 367 20.49 -18.49 16.07
N ILE A 368 20.65 -19.55 16.85
CA ILE A 368 21.16 -19.45 18.20
C ILE A 368 22.69 -19.48 18.15
N GLY A 369 23.35 -18.41 18.58
CA GLY A 369 24.82 -18.32 18.61
C GLY A 369 25.41 -19.07 19.79
N THR A 370 26.50 -19.82 19.62
CA THR A 370 27.24 -20.52 20.67
C THR A 370 28.72 -20.15 20.60
N PRO A 371 29.48 -20.21 21.71
CA PRO A 371 30.93 -20.34 21.69
C PRO A 371 31.43 -21.32 20.62
N MET A 372 32.54 -20.97 19.96
CA MET A 372 33.12 -21.85 18.94
C MET A 372 33.52 -23.19 19.58
N GLY A 373 33.07 -24.31 18.98
CA GLY A 373 33.34 -25.65 19.51
C GLY A 373 32.52 -26.02 20.76
N SER A 374 31.46 -25.28 21.07
CA SER A 374 30.57 -25.59 22.20
C SER A 374 29.91 -26.96 22.03
N PRO A 375 29.91 -27.82 23.08
CA PRO A 375 29.21 -29.11 23.05
C PRO A 375 27.68 -28.96 23.00
N TYR A 376 27.16 -27.75 23.17
CA TYR A 376 25.73 -27.47 23.24
C TYR A 376 25.10 -27.25 21.87
N ARG A 377 25.88 -26.81 20.89
CA ARG A 377 25.40 -26.48 19.54
C ARG A 377 24.59 -27.60 18.90
N ASP A 378 25.10 -28.83 18.96
CA ASP A 378 24.45 -29.98 18.32
C ASP A 378 23.17 -30.39 19.04
N LYS A 379 23.18 -30.33 20.39
CA LYS A 379 21.98 -30.59 21.20
C LYS A 379 20.88 -29.57 20.93
N ILE A 380 21.23 -28.29 20.87
CA ILE A 380 20.31 -27.19 20.55
C ILE A 380 19.78 -27.35 19.12
N THR A 381 20.65 -27.69 18.17
CA THR A 381 20.24 -27.92 16.78
C THR A 381 19.20 -29.03 16.67
N ILE A 382 19.41 -30.15 17.35
CA ILE A 382 18.45 -31.26 17.37
C ILE A 382 17.12 -30.83 18.03
N ALA A 383 17.19 -30.08 19.14
CA ALA A 383 16.00 -29.57 19.82
C ALA A 383 15.20 -28.58 18.95
N ILE A 384 15.86 -27.69 18.19
CA ILE A 384 15.18 -26.79 17.24
C ILE A 384 14.48 -27.59 16.14
N LEU A 385 15.12 -28.64 15.61
CA LEU A 385 14.50 -29.50 14.60
C LEU A 385 13.28 -30.23 15.16
N GLN A 386 13.33 -30.70 16.40
CA GLN A 386 12.18 -31.29 17.09
C GLN A 386 11.04 -30.27 17.25
N LEU A 387 11.33 -29.04 17.69
CA LEU A 387 10.33 -27.97 17.81
C LEU A 387 9.71 -27.59 16.46
N GLN A 388 10.47 -27.71 15.37
CA GLN A 388 9.99 -27.49 14.00
C GLN A 388 9.09 -28.65 13.52
N GLU A 389 9.44 -29.90 13.84
CA GLU A 389 8.65 -31.09 13.48
C GLU A 389 7.32 -31.16 14.25
N GLU A 390 7.32 -30.74 15.51
CA GLU A 390 6.11 -30.60 16.35
C GLU A 390 5.30 -29.31 16.06
N ASP A 391 5.73 -28.50 15.09
CA ASP A 391 5.14 -27.21 14.71
C ASP A 391 5.02 -26.15 15.84
N LYS A 392 5.74 -26.37 16.96
CA LYS A 392 5.76 -25.44 18.10
C LYS A 392 6.32 -24.07 17.75
N LEU A 393 7.30 -24.01 16.84
CA LEU A 393 7.85 -22.74 16.36
C LEU A 393 6.79 -21.89 15.64
N HIS A 394 5.92 -22.51 14.85
CA HIS A 394 4.83 -21.81 14.16
C HIS A 394 3.77 -21.33 15.16
N VAL A 395 3.36 -22.18 16.11
CA VAL A 395 2.41 -21.81 17.17
C VAL A 395 2.93 -20.63 18.00
N MET A 396 4.22 -20.63 18.36
CA MET A 396 4.84 -19.48 19.02
C MET A 396 4.89 -18.25 18.12
N LYS A 397 5.17 -18.41 16.82
CA LYS A 397 5.15 -17.27 15.88
C LYS A 397 3.77 -16.64 15.82
N GLU A 398 2.71 -17.43 15.61
CA GLU A 398 1.34 -16.91 15.58
C GLU A 398 0.98 -16.18 16.87
N LYS A 399 1.32 -16.75 18.03
CA LYS A 399 1.06 -16.11 19.34
C LYS A 399 1.65 -14.70 19.45
N TRP A 400 2.89 -14.50 18.97
CA TRP A 400 3.64 -13.25 19.16
C TRP A 400 3.45 -12.25 18.01
N TRP A 401 3.29 -12.72 16.77
CA TRP A 401 3.10 -11.85 15.62
C TRP A 401 1.67 -11.37 15.49
N ARG A 402 0.67 -12.26 15.63
CA ARG A 402 -0.75 -11.99 15.35
C ARG A 402 -1.24 -10.77 16.13
N GLY A 403 -1.43 -9.66 15.42
CA GLY A 403 -1.92 -8.40 15.94
C GLY A 403 -3.38 -8.17 15.56
N ASN A 404 -4.20 -7.76 16.54
CA ASN A 404 -5.58 -7.28 16.30
C ASN A 404 -5.61 -5.79 15.90
N GLY A 405 -4.46 -5.22 15.50
CA GLY A 405 -4.28 -3.77 15.36
C GLY A 405 -4.79 -3.22 14.04
N CYS A 406 -4.75 -4.03 12.99
CA CYS A 406 -5.25 -3.66 11.68
C CYS A 406 -6.39 -4.59 11.26
N PRO A 407 -7.47 -4.07 10.67
CA PRO A 407 -8.40 -4.94 9.95
C PRO A 407 -7.57 -5.74 8.95
N GLU A 408 -7.72 -7.07 8.95
CA GLU A 408 -7.26 -7.86 7.81
C GLU A 408 -7.82 -7.17 6.57
N ASP A 409 -7.01 -7.00 5.51
CA ASP A 409 -7.51 -6.53 4.23
C ASP A 409 -8.59 -7.55 3.84
N GLU A 410 -9.84 -7.28 4.23
CA GLU A 410 -11.01 -8.06 3.87
C GLU A 410 -10.87 -8.21 2.37
N ASN A 411 -10.84 -9.47 1.94
CA ASN A 411 -10.73 -9.87 0.55
C ASN A 411 -11.39 -8.82 -0.32
N LYS A 412 -10.72 -8.43 -1.41
CA LYS A 412 -11.16 -7.48 -2.45
C LYS A 412 -12.56 -7.81 -2.98
N GLU A 413 -13.57 -7.73 -2.14
CA GLU A 413 -14.97 -7.80 -2.45
C GLU A 413 -15.25 -6.47 -3.12
N ALA A 414 -15.96 -6.52 -4.24
CA ALA A 414 -16.28 -5.34 -5.00
C ALA A 414 -17.03 -4.36 -4.08
N SER A 415 -16.32 -3.32 -3.63
CA SER A 415 -16.88 -2.26 -2.80
C SER A 415 -18.09 -1.69 -3.51
N ALA A 416 -19.20 -1.54 -2.79
CA ALA A 416 -20.39 -0.88 -3.32
C ALA A 416 -20.02 0.50 -3.88
N LEU A 417 -20.65 0.90 -4.98
CA LEU A 417 -20.42 2.19 -5.64
C LEU A 417 -20.67 3.35 -4.66
N GLY A 418 -19.59 3.91 -4.13
CA GLY A 418 -19.66 5.01 -3.17
C GLY A 418 -20.05 6.34 -3.81
N ILE A 419 -20.52 7.28 -2.98
CA ILE A 419 -20.83 8.66 -3.39
C ILE A 419 -19.62 9.37 -4.01
N GLN A 420 -18.40 8.92 -3.72
CA GLN A 420 -17.17 9.48 -4.28
C GLN A 420 -17.04 9.23 -5.78
N ASN A 421 -17.58 8.13 -6.31
CA ASN A 421 -17.52 7.78 -7.73
C ASN A 421 -18.72 8.34 -8.53
N ILE A 422 -19.89 8.47 -7.90
CA ILE A 422 -21.14 8.89 -8.56
C ILE A 422 -21.52 10.36 -8.25
N GLY A 423 -20.90 10.98 -7.25
CA GLY A 423 -21.26 12.32 -6.74
C GLY A 423 -21.27 13.41 -7.81
N GLY A 424 -20.33 13.37 -8.77
CA GLY A 424 -20.29 14.34 -9.87
C GLY A 424 -21.53 14.33 -10.77
N ILE A 425 -22.19 13.17 -10.93
CA ILE A 425 -23.40 13.05 -11.76
C ILE A 425 -24.55 13.86 -11.14
N PHE A 426 -24.68 13.84 -9.81
CA PHE A 426 -25.69 14.64 -9.12
C PHE A 426 -25.41 16.15 -9.22
N ILE A 427 -24.14 16.56 -9.25
CA ILE A 427 -23.76 17.97 -9.43
C ILE A 427 -24.16 18.45 -10.83
N VAL A 428 -23.88 17.65 -11.87
CA VAL A 428 -24.28 17.97 -13.25
C VAL A 428 -25.81 18.08 -13.37
N LEU A 429 -26.56 17.19 -12.73
CA LEU A 429 -28.02 17.25 -12.69
C LEU A 429 -28.52 18.57 -12.04
N ALA A 430 -27.98 18.93 -10.88
CA ALA A 430 -28.36 20.16 -10.18
C ALA A 430 -28.03 21.41 -11.01
N ALA A 431 -26.84 21.45 -11.62
CA ALA A 431 -26.43 22.55 -12.50
C ALA A 431 -27.36 22.68 -13.72
N GLY A 432 -27.75 21.55 -14.33
CA GLY A 432 -28.69 21.51 -15.45
C GLY A 432 -30.08 22.06 -15.10
N LEU A 433 -30.60 21.73 -13.92
CA LEU A 433 -31.89 22.25 -13.44
C LEU A 433 -31.85 23.77 -13.24
N VAL A 434 -30.80 24.29 -12.61
CA VAL A 434 -30.61 25.74 -12.39
C VAL A 434 -30.48 26.47 -13.72
N LEU A 435 -29.69 25.93 -14.66
CA LEU A 435 -29.52 26.50 -15.99
C LEU A 435 -30.85 26.53 -16.77
N SER A 436 -31.66 25.48 -16.67
CA SER A 436 -32.98 25.42 -17.31
C SER A 436 -33.91 26.51 -16.81
N VAL A 437 -33.98 26.75 -15.50
CA VAL A 437 -34.78 27.84 -14.92
C VAL A 437 -34.28 29.20 -15.41
N PHE A 438 -32.96 29.40 -15.45
CA PHE A 438 -32.37 30.64 -15.94
C PHE A 438 -32.71 30.90 -17.43
N VAL A 439 -32.59 29.89 -18.29
CA VAL A 439 -32.94 30.00 -19.71
C VAL A 439 -34.43 30.32 -19.87
N ALA A 440 -35.31 29.65 -19.14
CA ALA A 440 -36.76 29.93 -19.17
C ALA A 440 -37.08 31.38 -18.75
N MET A 441 -36.39 31.92 -17.75
CA MET A 441 -36.53 33.33 -17.36
C MET A 441 -36.08 34.27 -18.48
N VAL A 442 -34.95 33.98 -19.13
CA VAL A 442 -34.44 34.78 -20.26
C VAL A 442 -35.41 34.73 -21.45
N GLU A 443 -35.93 33.56 -21.80
CA GLU A 443 -36.93 33.40 -22.87
C GLU A 443 -38.21 34.18 -22.57
N PHE A 444 -38.68 34.13 -21.32
CA PHE A 444 -39.85 34.88 -20.89
C PHE A 444 -39.64 36.39 -21.03
N ILE A 445 -38.51 36.91 -20.55
CA ILE A 445 -38.15 38.34 -20.67
C ILE A 445 -38.01 38.74 -22.14
N TYR A 446 -37.35 37.93 -22.96
CA TYR A 446 -37.17 38.20 -24.39
C TYR A 446 -38.52 38.23 -25.12
N LYS A 447 -39.41 37.28 -24.83
CA LYS A 447 -40.75 37.23 -25.41
C LYS A 447 -41.59 38.43 -24.98
N LEU A 448 -41.54 38.82 -23.70
CA LEU A 448 -42.23 40.01 -23.20
C LEU A 448 -41.74 41.29 -23.89
N ARG A 449 -40.42 41.48 -24.04
CA ARG A 449 -39.86 42.65 -24.74
C ARG A 449 -40.29 42.70 -26.21
N LYS A 450 -40.22 41.56 -26.90
CA LYS A 450 -40.62 41.46 -28.31
C LYS A 450 -42.11 41.72 -28.52
N THR A 451 -42.96 41.27 -27.60
CA THR A 451 -44.41 41.58 -27.63
C THR A 451 -44.66 43.06 -27.35
N ALA A 452 -43.99 43.65 -26.36
CA ALA A 452 -44.11 45.08 -26.05
C ALA A 452 -43.67 45.98 -27.22
N GLU A 453 -42.57 45.65 -27.90
CA GLU A 453 -42.12 46.35 -29.12
C GLU A 453 -43.16 46.22 -30.25
N ARG A 454 -43.75 45.03 -30.43
CA ARG A 454 -44.76 44.79 -31.46
C ARG A 454 -46.06 45.57 -31.18
N GLU A 455 -46.48 45.68 -29.92
CA GLU A 455 -47.65 46.46 -29.51
C GLU A 455 -47.40 47.98 -29.63
N GLN A 456 -46.19 48.47 -29.33
CA GLN A 456 -45.83 49.87 -29.55
C GLN A 456 -45.82 50.28 -31.03
N VAL A 457 -45.39 49.39 -31.94
CA VAL A 457 -45.44 49.60 -33.40
C VAL A 457 -46.88 49.59 -33.94
N LEU A 458 -47.76 48.79 -33.35
CA LEU A 458 -49.19 48.77 -33.70
C LEU A 458 -49.90 50.07 -33.29
N ILE A 459 -49.55 50.64 -32.13
CA ILE A 459 -50.12 51.92 -31.67
C ILE A 459 -49.64 53.10 -32.54
N SER A 460 -48.37 53.13 -32.96
CA SER A 460 -47.84 54.20 -33.81
C SER A 460 -48.37 54.15 -35.25
N SER A 461 -48.62 52.95 -35.80
CA SER A 461 -49.24 52.78 -37.13
C SER A 461 -50.73 53.11 -37.14
N VAL A 462 -51.49 52.82 -36.07
CA VAL A 462 -52.89 53.24 -35.94
C VAL A 462 -53.02 54.76 -35.79
N SER A 463 -52.09 55.41 -35.08
CA SER A 463 -52.09 56.87 -34.92
C SER A 463 -51.79 57.64 -36.22
N LEU A 464 -51.15 57.01 -37.22
CA LEU A 464 -50.83 57.62 -38.51
C LEU A 464 -51.99 57.59 -39.51
N HIS A 465 -53.03 56.79 -39.26
CA HIS A 465 -54.21 56.70 -40.13
C HIS A 465 -55.36 57.63 -39.73
N HIS A 466 -55.22 58.37 -38.63
CA HIS A 466 -56.26 59.25 -38.11
C HIS A 466 -55.98 60.75 -38.26
N HIS A 467 -54.98 61.14 -39.05
CA HIS A 467 -54.60 62.54 -39.26
C HIS A 467 -54.85 63.05 -40.68
#